data_AF-A0A2W5ZPB6-F1
#
_entry.id   AF-A0A2W5ZPB6-F1
#
_cell.length_a   1.000
_cell.length_b   1.000
_cell.length_c   1.000
_cell.angle_alpha   90.00
_cell.angle_beta   90.00
_cell.angle_gamma   90.00
#
_symmetry.space_group_name_H-M   'P 1'
#
loop_
_entity.id
_entity.type
_entity.pdbx_description
1 polymer ?
#
loop_
_entity_poly.entity_id
_entity_poly.type
_entity_poly.pdbx_seq_one_letter_code
_entity_poly.pdbx_strand_id
1 'polypeptide(L)'
;ISPIPGMLNRPDTRRSTTEALLLGKIFDDRANKMSPSHALKGGVRYRYYVSSVVVQGRQGAAGSVKRLSAAETEKLVVDAFRQHICTDRKTLKLTDKELVETGLRRVVIRSHETEVGLADDPESAVAADPGLRDDDGATIPEQAAATIRIALTPQPHRRRREIILPEQAKGPVQPIRGDERFRLLRAIAQGRNWLDDLIDGACPDITDLAKREGKTERTIRMMNSLAFLDPALVKAAAEGRLSRGYGVSRMTDLPMAWPHRWRALGLPQPA
;
A
#
# COMPACT_ATOMS: atom_id res chain seq x y z
N ILE A 1 40.95 -4.94 8.77
CA ILE A 1 39.59 -4.51 9.15
C ILE A 1 39.38 -3.15 8.50
N SER A 2 38.74 -3.12 7.34
CA SER A 2 38.48 -1.90 6.57
C SER A 2 36.96 -1.74 6.43
N PRO A 3 36.39 -0.56 6.73
CA PRO A 3 34.95 -0.40 6.78
C PRO A 3 34.33 -0.21 5.39
N ILE A 4 33.18 -0.85 5.21
CA ILE A 4 32.30 -0.78 4.04
C ILE A 4 31.66 0.62 3.98
N PRO A 5 31.73 1.36 2.84
CA PRO A 5 31.01 2.61 2.70
C PRO A 5 29.51 2.31 2.52
N GLY A 6 28.74 2.63 3.56
CA GLY A 6 27.28 2.60 3.55
C GLY A 6 26.74 3.58 2.50
N MET A 7 26.00 3.05 1.54
CA MET A 7 25.20 3.83 0.61
C MET A 7 24.04 4.51 1.36
N LEU A 8 24.30 5.70 1.89
CA LEU A 8 23.26 6.66 2.23
C LEU A 8 22.61 7.13 0.92
N ASN A 9 21.41 6.63 0.65
CA ASN A 9 20.50 7.24 -0.31
C ASN A 9 20.28 8.70 0.09
N ARG A 10 21.07 9.61 -0.50
CA ARG A 10 20.77 11.03 -0.52
C ARG A 10 19.58 11.19 -1.46
N PRO A 11 18.41 11.67 -1.00
CA PRO A 11 17.36 12.06 -1.93
C PRO A 11 17.86 13.27 -2.72
N ASP A 12 17.99 13.08 -4.03
CA ASP A 12 18.29 14.10 -5.02
C ASP A 12 17.24 15.23 -4.90
N THR A 13 17.62 16.34 -4.28
CA THR A 13 16.77 17.53 -4.14
C THR A 13 16.78 18.33 -5.43
N ARG A 14 16.23 17.75 -6.50
CA ARG A 14 15.62 18.55 -7.56
C ARG A 14 14.16 18.76 -7.17
N ARG A 15 13.91 19.86 -6.44
CA ARG A 15 12.57 20.36 -6.11
C ARG A 15 11.79 20.54 -7.42
N SER A 16 10.97 19.55 -7.78
CA SER A 16 9.89 19.75 -8.74
C SER A 16 8.73 20.45 -8.02
N THR A 17 8.68 21.76 -8.16
CA THR A 17 7.77 22.70 -7.47
C THR A 17 6.29 22.55 -7.85
N THR A 18 5.84 21.40 -8.38
CA THR A 18 4.55 21.29 -9.07
C THR A 18 3.71 20.06 -8.72
N GLU A 19 4.22 19.04 -8.00
CA GLU A 19 3.48 17.77 -7.84
C GLU A 19 2.72 17.58 -6.52
N ALA A 20 2.72 18.54 -5.58
CA ALA A 20 2.02 18.38 -4.29
C ALA A 20 1.32 19.67 -3.87
N LEU A 21 0.04 19.82 -4.25
CA LEU A 21 -0.76 21.04 -4.01
C LEU A 21 -0.96 21.35 -2.52
N LEU A 22 -1.01 20.32 -1.68
CA LEU A 22 -1.28 20.45 -0.24
C LEU A 22 -0.01 20.42 0.62
N LEU A 23 1.18 20.48 0.02
CA LEU A 23 2.44 20.44 0.74
C LEU A 23 2.48 21.52 1.83
N GLY A 24 2.72 21.09 3.08
CA GLY A 24 2.78 21.99 4.23
C GLY A 24 1.43 22.44 4.79
N LYS A 25 0.32 22.15 4.10
CA LYS A 25 -1.04 22.49 4.51
C LYS A 25 -1.86 21.29 4.99
N ILE A 26 -1.39 20.06 4.75
CA ILE A 26 -2.06 18.81 5.16
C ILE A 26 -1.51 18.21 6.46
N PHE A 27 -2.42 17.82 7.35
CA PHE A 27 -2.14 17.26 8.66
C PHE A 27 -3.06 16.07 8.94
N ASP A 28 -2.59 15.13 9.76
CA ASP A 28 -3.47 14.10 10.34
C ASP A 28 -4.23 14.63 11.57
N ASP A 29 -5.18 13.83 12.06
CA ASP A 29 -6.02 14.10 13.24
C ASP A 29 -5.24 14.19 14.57
N ARG A 30 -3.96 13.84 14.57
CA ARG A 30 -3.02 14.05 15.69
C ARG A 30 -2.07 15.22 15.45
N ALA A 31 -2.43 16.11 14.52
CA ALA A 31 -1.66 17.29 14.14
C ALA A 31 -0.26 17.01 13.56
N ASN A 32 0.03 15.78 13.12
CA ASN A 32 1.28 15.50 12.42
C ASN A 32 1.17 15.96 10.97
N LYS A 33 2.23 16.64 10.49
CA LYS A 33 2.34 17.02 9.07
C LYS A 33 2.37 15.78 8.20
N MET A 34 1.65 15.80 7.07
CA MET A 34 1.80 14.76 6.04
C MET A 34 2.72 15.25 4.91
N SER A 35 3.59 14.37 4.43
CA SER A 35 4.56 14.64 3.38
C SER A 35 4.23 13.87 2.10
N PRO A 36 4.43 14.46 0.91
CA PRO A 36 4.22 13.77 -0.35
C PRO A 36 5.25 12.65 -0.53
N SER A 37 4.79 11.53 -1.07
CA SER A 37 5.56 10.33 -1.39
C SER A 37 5.00 9.70 -2.66
N HIS A 38 5.74 8.80 -3.29
CA HIS A 38 5.28 8.12 -4.50
C HIS A 38 5.78 6.68 -4.60
N ALA A 39 5.08 5.88 -5.40
CA ALA A 39 5.48 4.53 -5.77
C ALA A 39 5.25 4.30 -7.27
N LEU A 40 6.14 3.53 -7.90
CA LEU A 40 6.03 3.14 -9.30
C LEU A 40 5.58 1.68 -9.39
N LYS A 41 4.53 1.41 -10.18
CA LYS A 41 4.07 0.05 -10.46
C LYS A 41 3.57 -0.05 -11.89
N GLY A 42 4.16 -0.96 -12.67
CA GLY A 42 3.78 -1.16 -14.07
C GLY A 42 3.91 0.11 -14.93
N GLY A 43 4.94 0.93 -14.68
CA GLY A 43 5.14 2.21 -15.36
C GLY A 43 4.26 3.37 -14.87
N VAL A 44 3.26 3.10 -14.01
CA VAL A 44 2.37 4.14 -13.45
C VAL A 44 2.94 4.66 -12.12
N ARG A 45 3.03 5.99 -11.98
CA ARG A 45 3.42 6.69 -10.75
C ARG A 45 2.19 6.99 -9.90
N TYR A 46 2.13 6.39 -8.71
CA TYR A 46 1.11 6.65 -7.71
C TYR A 46 1.66 7.60 -6.65
N ARG A 47 0.98 8.73 -6.43
CA ARG A 47 1.39 9.77 -5.47
C ARG A 47 0.50 9.71 -4.23
N TYR A 48 1.10 9.88 -3.06
CA TYR A 48 0.43 9.78 -1.77
C TYR A 48 0.91 10.86 -0.80
N TYR A 49 0.04 11.30 0.11
CA TYR A 49 0.46 11.98 1.33
C TYR A 49 0.62 10.96 2.46
N VAL A 50 1.72 11.02 3.19
CA VAL A 50 2.04 10.09 4.29
C VAL A 50 2.34 10.87 5.55
N SER A 51 1.75 10.48 6.69
CA SER A 51 2.05 11.14 7.97
C SER A 51 3.55 11.05 8.30
N SER A 52 4.16 12.17 8.69
CA SER A 52 5.62 12.28 8.91
C SER A 52 6.14 11.28 9.97
N VAL A 53 5.34 10.99 10.99
CA VAL A 53 5.68 10.00 12.02
C VAL A 53 5.67 8.55 11.51
N VAL A 54 4.90 8.25 10.46
CA VAL A 54 4.94 6.95 9.76
C VAL A 54 6.25 6.81 8.99
N VAL A 55 6.72 7.90 8.35
CA VAL A 55 8.02 7.92 7.64
C VAL A 55 9.18 7.73 8.61
N GLN A 56 9.08 8.28 9.83
CA GLN A 56 10.08 8.15 10.89
C GLN A 56 10.01 6.80 11.67
N GLY A 57 9.20 5.84 11.21
CA GLY A 57 9.06 4.52 11.84
C GLY A 57 8.19 4.47 13.10
N ARG A 58 7.63 5.60 13.55
CA ARG A 58 6.77 5.70 14.74
C ARG A 58 5.29 5.48 14.38
N GLN A 59 4.99 4.29 13.88
CA GLN A 59 3.65 3.93 13.36
C GLN A 59 2.49 4.09 14.37
N GLY A 60 2.76 4.00 15.67
CA GLY A 60 1.77 4.15 16.73
C GLY A 60 1.45 5.61 17.11
N ALA A 61 2.33 6.55 16.74
CA ALA A 61 2.11 7.99 16.95
C ALA A 61 1.28 8.62 15.83
N ALA A 62 1.17 7.95 14.68
CA ALA A 62 0.40 8.39 13.53
C ALA A 62 -1.07 8.56 13.87
N GLY A 63 -1.69 9.55 13.22
CA GLY A 63 -3.13 9.71 13.21
C GLY A 63 -3.86 8.51 12.60
N SER A 64 -5.19 8.60 12.64
CA SER A 64 -6.12 7.61 12.10
C SER A 64 -5.79 7.19 10.67
N VAL A 65 -5.47 8.17 9.82
CA VAL A 65 -5.15 7.94 8.40
C VAL A 65 -3.66 8.13 8.16
N LYS A 66 -2.97 7.02 7.94
CA LYS A 66 -1.50 7.00 7.77
C LYS A 66 -1.03 7.43 6.39
N ARG A 67 -1.83 7.14 5.36
CA ARG A 67 -1.52 7.39 3.95
C ARG A 67 -2.79 7.71 3.16
N LEU A 68 -2.69 8.62 2.20
CA LEU A 68 -3.78 9.08 1.35
C LEU A 68 -3.32 9.19 -0.10
N SER A 69 -4.22 8.96 -1.05
CA SER A 69 -3.98 9.29 -2.46
C SER A 69 -3.86 10.80 -2.62
N ALA A 70 -2.76 11.28 -3.18
CA ALA A 70 -2.58 12.71 -3.40
C ALA A 70 -3.62 13.25 -4.39
N ALA A 71 -3.83 12.55 -5.52
CA ALA A 71 -4.74 12.99 -6.57
C ALA A 71 -6.21 13.09 -6.11
N GLU A 72 -6.69 12.10 -5.35
CA GLU A 72 -8.07 12.09 -4.86
C GLU A 72 -8.28 13.15 -3.78
N THR A 73 -7.32 13.28 -2.86
CA THR A 73 -7.39 14.27 -1.77
C THR A 73 -7.33 15.69 -2.31
N GLU A 74 -6.41 15.96 -3.25
CA GLU A 74 -6.29 17.27 -3.90
C GLU A 74 -7.56 17.65 -4.65
N LYS A 75 -8.10 16.73 -5.45
CA LYS A 75 -9.36 16.96 -6.18
C LYS A 75 -10.52 17.26 -5.22
N LEU A 76 -10.68 16.45 -4.17
CA LEU A 76 -11.76 16.63 -3.19
C LEU A 76 -11.65 17.99 -2.50
N VAL A 77 -10.44 18.40 -2.09
CA VAL A 77 -10.22 19.70 -1.46
C VAL A 77 -10.54 20.83 -2.43
N VAL A 78 -10.04 20.78 -3.66
CA VAL A 78 -10.29 21.81 -4.69
C VAL A 78 -11.78 21.90 -5.04
N ASP A 79 -12.45 20.77 -5.24
CA ASP A 79 -13.88 20.73 -5.58
C ASP A 79 -14.73 21.34 -4.45
N ALA A 80 -14.46 20.96 -3.20
CA ALA A 80 -15.16 21.53 -2.05
C ALA A 80 -14.87 23.02 -1.89
N PHE A 81 -13.63 23.45 -2.11
CA PHE A 81 -13.23 24.84 -2.03
C PHE A 81 -13.92 25.70 -3.09
N ARG A 82 -14.01 25.20 -4.34
CA ARG A 82 -14.78 25.84 -5.41
C ARG A 82 -16.26 25.95 -5.06
N GLN A 83 -16.86 24.90 -4.49
CA GLN A 83 -18.27 24.89 -4.14
C GLN A 83 -18.65 25.87 -3.02
N HIS A 84 -17.76 26.11 -2.07
CA HIS A 84 -18.07 26.90 -0.87
C HIS A 84 -17.53 28.33 -0.89
N ILE A 85 -16.48 28.63 -1.65
CA ILE A 85 -15.93 30.00 -1.74
C ILE A 85 -16.38 30.74 -3.00
N CYS A 86 -16.75 30.06 -4.09
CA CYS A 86 -17.11 30.75 -5.33
C CYS A 86 -18.50 31.38 -5.25
N THR A 87 -18.58 32.57 -4.67
CA THR A 87 -19.68 33.52 -4.90
C THR A 87 -19.42 34.37 -6.16
N ASP A 88 -18.16 34.49 -6.60
CA ASP A 88 -17.74 35.41 -7.67
C ASP A 88 -17.16 34.71 -8.92
N ARG A 89 -17.40 35.27 -10.11
CA ARG A 89 -16.97 34.70 -11.40
C ARG A 89 -15.45 34.72 -11.61
N LYS A 90 -14.72 35.51 -10.81
CA LYS A 90 -13.25 35.64 -10.85
C LYS A 90 -12.54 34.46 -10.18
N THR A 91 -13.03 33.94 -9.06
CA THR A 91 -12.43 32.80 -8.36
C THR A 91 -12.59 31.48 -9.14
N LEU A 92 -13.62 31.40 -9.99
CA LEU A 92 -13.84 30.28 -10.91
C LEU A 92 -12.81 30.19 -12.05
N LYS A 93 -12.06 31.26 -12.33
CA LYS A 93 -11.02 31.30 -13.38
C LYS A 93 -9.60 31.04 -12.88
N LEU A 94 -9.40 30.96 -11.55
CA LEU A 94 -8.08 30.71 -10.97
C LEU A 94 -7.64 29.26 -11.16
N THR A 95 -6.33 29.06 -11.30
CA THR A 95 -5.72 27.74 -11.34
C THR A 95 -5.85 27.06 -9.98
N ASP A 96 -5.98 25.71 -9.94
CA ASP A 96 -6.09 24.93 -8.70
C ASP A 96 -4.99 25.28 -7.69
N LYS A 97 -3.76 25.53 -8.17
CA LYS A 97 -2.62 25.93 -7.35
C LYS A 97 -2.82 27.29 -6.69
N GLU A 98 -3.26 28.29 -7.45
CA GLU A 98 -3.46 29.66 -6.96
C GLU A 98 -4.61 29.73 -5.95
N LEU A 99 -5.66 28.94 -6.20
CA LEU A 99 -6.81 28.78 -5.31
C LEU A 99 -6.38 28.21 -3.96
N VAL A 100 -5.58 27.13 -3.98
CA VAL A 100 -5.05 26.49 -2.77
C VAL A 100 -4.02 27.36 -2.06
N GLU A 101 -3.13 28.04 -2.78
CA GLU A 101 -2.10 28.91 -2.18
C GLU A 101 -2.75 30.09 -1.44
N THR A 102 -3.72 30.75 -2.05
CA THR A 102 -4.35 31.98 -1.54
C THR A 102 -5.38 31.72 -0.45
N GLY A 103 -6.19 30.67 -0.60
CA GLY A 103 -7.38 30.51 0.24
C GLY A 103 -7.35 29.35 1.25
N LEU A 104 -6.44 28.38 1.08
CA LEU A 104 -6.37 27.21 1.96
C LEU A 104 -5.38 27.43 3.10
N ARG A 105 -5.81 27.43 4.37
CA ARG A 105 -4.89 27.51 5.52
C ARG A 105 -4.43 26.13 5.98
N ARG A 106 -5.38 25.22 6.19
CA ARG A 106 -5.09 23.92 6.78
C ARG A 106 -6.11 22.86 6.36
N VAL A 107 -5.63 21.65 6.10
CA VAL A 107 -6.42 20.45 5.86
C VAL A 107 -6.07 19.44 6.95
N VAL A 108 -7.07 18.98 7.69
CA VAL A 108 -6.94 17.96 8.74
C VAL A 108 -7.70 16.71 8.30
N ILE A 109 -7.03 15.57 8.28
CA ILE A 109 -7.61 14.29 7.85
C ILE A 109 -7.95 13.43 9.05
N ARG A 110 -9.22 13.04 9.18
CA ARG A 110 -9.73 12.09 10.19
C ARG A 110 -10.16 10.77 9.52
N SER A 111 -10.42 9.73 10.33
CA SER A 111 -10.84 8.38 9.86
C SER A 111 -12.03 8.39 8.87
N HIS A 112 -12.92 9.37 8.95
CA HIS A 112 -14.17 9.44 8.17
C HIS A 112 -14.55 10.83 7.68
N GLU A 113 -13.76 11.87 8.01
CA GLU A 113 -14.05 13.26 7.68
C GLU A 113 -12.75 14.00 7.39
N THR A 114 -12.79 14.91 6.43
CA THR A 114 -11.72 15.87 6.14
C THR A 114 -12.22 17.25 6.58
N GLU A 115 -11.56 17.84 7.58
CA GLU A 115 -11.82 19.23 7.96
C GLU A 115 -10.87 20.15 7.19
N VAL A 116 -11.43 21.09 6.46
CA VAL A 116 -10.72 22.08 5.66
C VAL A 116 -10.95 23.46 6.28
N GLY A 117 -9.91 24.07 6.84
CA GLY A 117 -9.94 25.43 7.37
C GLY A 117 -9.65 26.47 6.29
N LEU A 118 -10.55 27.44 6.13
CA LEU A 118 -10.45 28.52 5.16
C LEU A 118 -9.71 29.73 5.76
N ALA A 119 -9.14 30.56 4.90
CA ALA A 119 -8.78 31.93 5.24
C ALA A 119 -10.01 32.83 5.06
N ASP A 120 -10.41 33.55 6.11
CA ASP A 120 -11.19 34.77 5.98
C ASP A 120 -10.25 35.96 5.69
N ASP A 121 -10.79 36.99 5.02
CA ASP A 121 -10.17 38.12 4.31
C ASP A 121 -8.84 38.72 4.83
N PRO A 122 -8.01 39.29 3.93
CA PRO A 122 -6.59 39.63 4.18
C PRO A 122 -6.32 40.91 5.00
N GLU A 123 -7.28 41.45 5.78
CA GLU A 123 -7.16 42.80 6.36
C GLU A 123 -7.09 42.87 7.90
N SER A 124 -6.68 41.80 8.58
CA SER A 124 -6.35 41.85 10.01
C SER A 124 -5.20 40.94 10.40
N ALA A 125 -4.04 41.14 9.75
CA ALA A 125 -2.80 40.49 10.16
C ALA A 125 -1.60 41.40 9.89
N VAL A 126 -1.44 42.46 10.68
CA VAL A 126 -0.11 42.99 10.96
C VAL A 126 0.01 43.37 12.44
N ALA A 127 1.11 42.90 13.03
CA ALA A 127 1.62 43.14 14.38
C ALA A 127 0.97 42.36 15.54
N ALA A 128 1.54 41.18 15.83
CA ALA A 128 1.86 40.81 17.21
C ALA A 128 3.14 39.98 17.22
N ASP A 129 4.26 40.71 17.37
CA ASP A 129 5.59 40.23 17.72
C ASP A 129 5.54 39.64 19.15
N PRO A 130 6.09 38.44 19.44
CA PRO A 130 5.96 37.82 20.76
C PRO A 130 7.06 38.33 21.69
N GLY A 131 6.75 39.38 22.45
CA GLY A 131 7.67 39.87 23.47
C GLY A 131 7.06 40.94 24.35
N LEU A 132 6.27 40.52 25.35
CA LEU A 132 6.23 41.02 26.73
C LEU A 132 5.02 40.41 27.43
N ARG A 133 5.26 39.82 28.61
CA ARG A 133 4.22 39.50 29.58
C ARG A 133 3.75 40.82 30.18
N ASP A 134 2.45 40.99 30.34
CA ASP A 134 1.87 41.52 31.56
C ASP A 134 0.43 41.04 31.75
N ASP A 135 0.09 41.07 33.03
CA ASP A 135 -1.08 40.63 33.78
C ASP A 135 -2.36 41.34 33.32
N ASP A 136 -3.37 40.57 32.89
CA ASP A 136 -4.80 40.86 33.14
C ASP A 136 -5.67 39.79 32.45
N GLY A 137 -6.49 39.11 33.26
CA GLY A 137 -7.43 38.10 32.80
C GLY A 137 -8.51 38.69 31.89
N ALA A 138 -8.32 38.55 30.58
CA ALA A 138 -9.37 38.75 29.60
C ALA A 138 -9.30 37.67 28.51
N THR A 139 -10.32 36.82 28.48
CA THR A 139 -10.57 35.82 27.44
C THR A 139 -10.62 36.49 26.07
N ILE A 140 -9.65 36.22 25.21
CA ILE A 140 -9.70 36.60 23.78
C ILE A 140 -10.70 35.65 23.10
N PRO A 141 -11.77 36.16 22.45
CA PRO A 141 -12.75 35.31 21.78
C PRO A 141 -12.11 34.66 20.55
N GLU A 142 -12.12 33.33 20.55
CA GLU A 142 -11.71 32.44 19.46
C GLU A 142 -12.50 32.81 18.19
N GLN A 143 -11.91 33.67 17.34
CA GLN A 143 -12.51 34.04 16.06
C GLN A 143 -12.66 32.79 15.19
N ALA A 144 -13.91 32.41 14.95
CA ALA A 144 -14.32 31.21 14.24
C ALA A 144 -13.86 31.25 12.78
N ALA A 145 -12.69 30.64 12.51
CA ALA A 145 -12.26 30.36 11.15
C ALA A 145 -13.31 29.50 10.44
N ALA A 146 -13.84 29.97 9.30
CA ALA A 146 -14.76 29.21 8.49
C ALA A 146 -14.16 27.82 8.18
N THR A 147 -14.71 26.79 8.81
CA THR A 147 -14.22 25.40 8.67
C THR A 147 -15.23 24.64 7.84
N ILE A 148 -14.83 24.25 6.62
CA ILE A 148 -15.62 23.33 5.79
C ILE A 148 -15.33 21.91 6.25
N ARG A 149 -16.37 21.17 6.61
CA ARG A 149 -16.27 19.72 6.84
C ARG A 149 -16.71 18.98 5.60
N ILE A 150 -15.82 18.16 5.05
CA ILE A 150 -16.10 17.32 3.89
C ILE A 150 -16.09 15.87 4.35
N ALA A 151 -17.17 15.14 4.13
CA ALA A 151 -17.21 13.71 4.41
C ALA A 151 -16.20 13.01 3.49
N LEU A 152 -15.15 12.42 4.09
CA LEU A 152 -14.25 11.56 3.34
C LEU A 152 -14.94 10.21 3.26
N THR A 153 -15.45 9.85 2.08
CA THR A 153 -15.78 8.44 1.82
C THR A 153 -14.48 7.78 1.36
N PRO A 154 -13.70 7.12 2.24
CA PRO A 154 -12.52 6.42 1.80
C PRO A 154 -12.97 5.36 0.81
N GLN A 155 -12.64 5.53 -0.48
CA GLN A 155 -12.83 4.44 -1.41
C GLN A 155 -11.91 3.30 -0.94
N PRO A 156 -12.45 2.12 -0.63
CA PRO A 156 -11.64 1.00 -0.21
C PRO A 156 -10.73 0.60 -1.38
N HIS A 157 -9.48 1.08 -1.38
CA HIS A 157 -8.48 0.80 -2.40
C HIS A 157 -8.00 -0.67 -2.36
N ARG A 158 -8.48 -1.45 -1.39
CA ARG A 158 -8.54 -2.90 -1.52
C ARG A 158 -9.98 -3.22 -1.93
N ARG A 159 -10.16 -3.77 -3.14
CA ARG A 159 -11.20 -4.80 -3.30
C ARG A 159 -10.96 -5.75 -2.15
N ARG A 160 -11.82 -5.70 -1.13
CA ARG A 160 -11.85 -6.67 -0.04
C ARG A 160 -12.12 -7.97 -0.77
N ARG A 161 -11.06 -8.71 -1.09
CA ARG A 161 -11.19 -10.12 -1.38
C ARG A 161 -11.53 -10.71 -0.03
N GLU A 162 -12.80 -10.63 0.33
CA GLU A 162 -13.32 -11.53 1.34
C GLU A 162 -13.01 -12.91 0.80
N ILE A 163 -12.06 -13.58 1.46
CA ILE A 163 -11.98 -15.01 1.38
C ILE A 163 -13.26 -15.44 2.08
N ILE A 164 -14.33 -15.60 1.31
CA ILE A 164 -15.44 -16.45 1.73
C ILE A 164 -14.77 -17.81 1.87
N LEU A 165 -14.31 -18.11 3.09
CA LEU A 165 -14.02 -19.47 3.47
C LEU A 165 -15.39 -20.12 3.42
N PRO A 166 -15.67 -21.02 2.46
CA PRO A 166 -16.91 -21.77 2.55
C PRO A 166 -16.72 -22.62 3.80
N GLU A 167 -17.42 -22.26 4.87
CA GLU A 167 -17.71 -23.14 6.00
C GLU A 167 -18.44 -24.35 5.39
N GLN A 168 -17.64 -25.31 4.90
CA GLN A 168 -18.08 -26.47 4.13
C GLN A 168 -18.81 -26.10 2.83
N ALA A 169 -18.06 -25.96 1.73
CA ALA A 169 -18.63 -25.86 0.39
C ALA A 169 -19.44 -27.12 0.04
N LYS A 170 -20.73 -27.14 0.39
CA LYS A 170 -21.73 -28.11 -0.11
C LYS A 170 -22.13 -27.80 -1.56
N GLY A 171 -21.17 -27.42 -2.40
CA GLY A 171 -21.33 -27.26 -3.84
C GLY A 171 -20.50 -28.31 -4.56
N PRO A 172 -20.82 -28.64 -5.83
CA PRO A 172 -19.99 -29.55 -6.61
C PRO A 172 -18.55 -29.02 -6.63
N VAL A 173 -17.59 -29.88 -6.27
CA VAL A 173 -16.17 -29.56 -6.21
C VAL A 173 -15.74 -29.05 -7.58
N GLN A 174 -15.52 -27.75 -7.71
CA GLN A 174 -15.15 -27.18 -9.00
C GLN A 174 -13.70 -27.55 -9.33
N PRO A 175 -13.43 -28.12 -10.52
CA PRO A 175 -12.08 -28.43 -10.97
C PRO A 175 -11.17 -27.20 -11.01
N ILE A 176 -9.88 -27.42 -10.83
CA ILE A 176 -8.82 -26.43 -10.98
C ILE A 176 -8.91 -25.75 -12.36
N ARG A 177 -8.66 -24.43 -12.43
CA ARG A 177 -8.63 -23.74 -13.74
C ARG A 177 -7.48 -24.25 -14.59
N GLY A 178 -7.69 -24.33 -15.90
CA GLY A 178 -6.65 -24.74 -16.86
C GLY A 178 -5.33 -23.98 -16.68
N ASP A 179 -5.39 -22.64 -16.55
CA ASP A 179 -4.18 -21.82 -16.37
C ASP A 179 -3.46 -22.08 -15.03
N GLU A 180 -4.20 -22.43 -13.99
CA GLU A 180 -3.66 -22.71 -12.67
C GLU A 180 -3.04 -24.11 -12.63
N ARG A 181 -3.71 -25.08 -13.26
CA ARG A 181 -3.18 -26.42 -13.53
C ARG A 181 -1.87 -26.34 -14.33
N PHE A 182 -1.84 -25.58 -15.41
CA PHE A 182 -0.64 -25.44 -16.24
C PHE A 182 0.51 -24.80 -15.45
N ARG A 183 0.23 -23.76 -14.67
CA ARG A 183 1.24 -23.14 -13.79
C ARG A 183 1.77 -24.11 -12.75
N LEU A 184 0.92 -24.92 -12.15
CA LEU A 184 1.33 -25.95 -11.18
C LEU A 184 2.21 -27.02 -11.83
N LEU A 185 1.79 -27.59 -12.96
CA LEU A 185 2.58 -28.62 -13.66
C LEU A 185 3.94 -28.07 -14.12
N ARG A 186 3.97 -26.85 -14.65
CA ARG A 186 5.23 -26.19 -15.02
C ARG A 186 6.14 -25.94 -13.82
N ALA A 187 5.57 -25.55 -12.68
CA ALA A 187 6.31 -25.36 -11.44
C ALA A 187 6.88 -26.66 -10.88
N ILE A 188 6.14 -27.77 -10.96
CA ILE A 188 6.63 -29.11 -10.57
C ILE A 188 7.80 -29.53 -11.47
N ALA A 189 7.64 -29.39 -12.80
CA ALA A 189 8.70 -29.72 -13.75
C ALA A 189 9.95 -28.86 -13.51
N GLN A 190 9.78 -27.55 -13.32
CA GLN A 190 10.89 -26.65 -13.03
C GLN A 190 11.58 -26.98 -11.69
N GLY A 191 10.81 -27.32 -10.66
CA GLY A 191 11.35 -27.76 -9.38
C GLY A 191 12.20 -29.02 -9.51
N ARG A 192 11.80 -29.98 -10.35
CA ARG A 192 12.58 -31.20 -10.63
C ARG A 192 13.88 -30.87 -11.37
N ASN A 193 13.84 -30.09 -12.44
CA ASN A 193 15.05 -29.70 -13.16
C ASN A 193 16.05 -28.96 -12.26
N TRP A 194 15.55 -28.10 -11.37
CA TRP A 194 16.39 -27.40 -10.39
C TRP A 194 16.98 -28.34 -9.35
N LEU A 195 16.23 -29.37 -8.92
CA LEU A 195 16.75 -30.40 -8.03
C LEU A 195 17.85 -31.22 -8.72
N ASP A 196 17.63 -31.60 -9.98
CA ASP A 196 18.61 -32.34 -10.79
C ASP A 196 19.88 -31.50 -10.98
N ASP A 197 19.76 -30.20 -11.30
CA ASP A 197 20.91 -29.28 -11.42
C ASP A 197 21.73 -29.18 -10.11
N LEU A 198 21.09 -29.28 -8.95
CA LEU A 198 21.74 -29.27 -7.64
C LEU A 198 22.39 -30.62 -7.31
N ILE A 199 21.78 -31.73 -7.74
CA ILE A 199 22.31 -33.09 -7.53
C ILE A 199 23.51 -33.34 -8.45
N ASP A 200 23.40 -32.96 -9.72
CA ASP A 200 24.41 -33.17 -10.75
C ASP A 200 25.58 -32.18 -10.63
N GLY A 201 25.50 -31.21 -9.72
CA GLY A 201 26.53 -30.20 -9.47
C GLY A 201 26.62 -29.12 -10.55
N ALA A 202 25.66 -29.05 -11.47
CA ALA A 202 25.55 -27.98 -12.47
C ALA A 202 25.32 -26.60 -11.83
N CYS A 203 24.73 -26.57 -10.63
CA CYS A 203 24.68 -25.40 -9.76
C CYS A 203 25.21 -25.77 -8.36
N PRO A 204 26.22 -25.06 -7.84
CA PRO A 204 26.87 -25.43 -6.57
C PRO A 204 26.01 -25.10 -5.35
N ASP A 205 25.13 -24.09 -5.43
CA ASP A 205 24.21 -23.73 -4.36
C ASP A 205 22.93 -23.07 -4.91
N ILE A 206 21.90 -23.04 -4.07
CA ILE A 206 20.61 -22.36 -4.28
C ILE A 206 20.81 -20.87 -4.57
N THR A 207 21.82 -20.22 -3.99
CA THR A 207 22.13 -18.81 -4.27
C THR A 207 22.51 -18.58 -5.72
N ASP A 208 23.28 -19.49 -6.33
CA ASP A 208 23.68 -19.37 -7.74
C ASP A 208 22.54 -19.73 -8.68
N LEU A 209 21.73 -20.72 -8.31
CA LEU A 209 20.48 -21.02 -9.01
C LEU A 209 19.51 -19.82 -8.98
N ALA A 210 19.40 -19.13 -7.85
CA ALA A 210 18.58 -17.93 -7.70
C ALA A 210 19.05 -16.78 -8.60
N LYS A 211 20.38 -16.53 -8.67
CA LYS A 211 20.97 -15.55 -9.59
C LYS A 211 20.71 -15.93 -11.06
N ARG A 212 20.95 -17.18 -11.44
CA ARG A 212 20.76 -17.71 -12.81
C ARG A 212 19.32 -17.51 -13.29
N GLU A 213 18.36 -17.76 -12.42
CA GLU A 213 16.93 -17.67 -12.72
C GLU A 213 16.34 -16.27 -12.51
N GLY A 214 17.11 -15.31 -11.99
CA GLY A 214 16.63 -13.97 -11.63
C GLY A 214 15.55 -13.98 -10.54
N LYS A 215 15.62 -14.92 -9.59
CA LYS A 215 14.63 -15.15 -8.53
C LYS A 215 15.26 -15.01 -7.16
N THR A 216 14.42 -14.85 -6.13
CA THR A 216 14.91 -14.89 -4.74
C THR A 216 15.17 -16.33 -4.30
N GLU A 217 16.13 -16.54 -3.40
CA GLU A 217 16.40 -17.87 -2.83
C GLU A 217 15.15 -18.50 -2.21
N ARG A 218 14.31 -17.68 -1.55
CA ARG A 218 13.01 -18.13 -1.01
C ARG A 218 12.12 -18.71 -2.11
N THR A 219 12.01 -18.02 -3.25
CA THR A 219 11.22 -18.50 -4.39
C THR A 219 11.77 -19.82 -4.94
N ILE A 220 13.09 -19.96 -5.03
CA ILE A 220 13.74 -21.20 -5.47
C ILE A 220 13.40 -22.33 -4.50
N ARG A 221 13.64 -22.16 -3.19
CA ARG A 221 13.33 -23.16 -2.16
C ARG A 221 11.85 -23.56 -2.18
N MET A 222 10.97 -22.57 -2.25
CA MET A 222 9.53 -22.78 -2.31
C MET A 222 9.14 -23.62 -3.53
N MET A 223 9.66 -23.33 -4.72
CA MET A 223 9.35 -24.13 -5.92
C MET A 223 10.03 -25.51 -5.89
N ASN A 224 11.24 -25.60 -5.36
CA ASN A 224 11.98 -26.85 -5.24
C ASN A 224 11.22 -27.85 -4.34
N SER A 225 10.47 -27.36 -3.34
CA SER A 225 9.60 -28.22 -2.52
C SER A 225 8.57 -29.01 -3.34
N LEU A 226 8.15 -28.50 -4.51
CA LEU A 226 7.21 -29.16 -5.41
C LEU A 226 7.80 -30.36 -6.13
N ALA A 227 9.13 -30.46 -6.24
CA ALA A 227 9.79 -31.62 -6.84
C ALA A 227 9.44 -32.91 -6.10
N PHE A 228 9.22 -32.80 -4.78
CA PHE A 228 8.94 -33.90 -3.88
C PHE A 228 7.44 -34.23 -3.75
N LEU A 229 6.55 -33.57 -4.52
CA LEU A 229 5.11 -33.77 -4.42
C LEU A 229 4.72 -35.23 -4.71
N ASP A 230 3.73 -35.74 -3.97
CA ASP A 230 3.21 -37.10 -4.12
C ASP A 230 2.77 -37.37 -5.57
N PRO A 231 3.22 -38.46 -6.23
CA PRO A 231 2.83 -38.79 -7.59
C PRO A 231 1.32 -38.83 -7.83
N ALA A 232 0.52 -39.21 -6.83
CA ALA A 232 -0.94 -39.21 -6.94
C ALA A 232 -1.52 -37.78 -7.02
N LEU A 233 -0.92 -36.80 -6.33
CA LEU A 233 -1.29 -35.38 -6.46
C LEU A 233 -0.86 -34.82 -7.81
N VAL A 234 0.34 -35.18 -8.29
CA VAL A 234 0.81 -34.79 -9.63
C VAL A 234 -0.11 -35.35 -10.70
N LYS A 235 -0.51 -36.62 -10.58
CA LYS A 235 -1.48 -37.28 -11.48
C LYS A 235 -2.85 -36.59 -11.41
N ALA A 236 -3.34 -36.27 -10.21
CA ALA A 236 -4.59 -35.53 -10.04
C ALA A 236 -4.54 -34.13 -10.66
N ALA A 237 -3.40 -33.43 -10.57
CA ALA A 237 -3.18 -32.15 -11.25
C ALA A 237 -3.20 -32.33 -12.77
N ALA A 238 -2.49 -33.32 -13.29
CA ALA A 238 -2.43 -33.64 -14.71
C ALA A 238 -3.82 -33.99 -15.27
N GLU A 239 -4.65 -34.70 -14.52
CA GLU A 239 -6.01 -35.06 -14.95
C GLU A 239 -7.06 -33.98 -14.63
N GLY A 240 -6.67 -32.87 -14.02
CA GLY A 240 -7.60 -31.78 -13.66
C GLY A 240 -8.59 -32.16 -12.55
N ARG A 241 -8.32 -33.21 -11.78
CA ARG A 241 -9.17 -33.72 -10.68
C ARG A 241 -9.00 -32.93 -9.38
N LEU A 242 -7.99 -32.07 -9.29
CA LEU A 242 -7.82 -31.17 -8.15
C LEU A 242 -8.89 -30.09 -8.14
N SER A 243 -9.37 -29.69 -6.96
CA SER A 243 -10.31 -28.59 -6.87
C SER A 243 -9.63 -27.23 -7.04
N ARG A 244 -10.43 -26.19 -7.27
CA ARG A 244 -9.97 -24.80 -7.17
C ARG A 244 -9.27 -24.54 -5.83
N GLY A 245 -8.22 -23.72 -5.87
CA GLY A 245 -7.43 -23.35 -4.70
C GLY A 245 -6.27 -24.32 -4.39
N TYR A 246 -6.14 -25.45 -5.10
CA TYR A 246 -4.98 -26.33 -5.04
C TYR A 246 -3.94 -26.00 -6.13
N GLY A 247 -3.63 -24.71 -6.30
CA GLY A 247 -2.54 -24.24 -7.16
C GLY A 247 -1.18 -24.25 -6.45
N VAL A 248 -0.16 -23.71 -7.11
CA VAL A 248 1.24 -23.63 -6.61
C VAL A 248 1.31 -23.20 -5.15
N SER A 249 0.68 -22.08 -4.79
CA SER A 249 0.78 -21.49 -3.45
C SER A 249 0.28 -22.39 -2.31
N ARG A 250 -0.60 -23.36 -2.59
CA ARG A 250 -1.11 -24.31 -1.58
C ARG A 250 -0.29 -25.59 -1.53
N MET A 251 0.52 -25.86 -2.55
CA MET A 251 1.32 -27.08 -2.67
C MET A 251 2.78 -26.92 -2.29
N THR A 252 3.27 -25.68 -2.20
CA THR A 252 4.63 -25.37 -1.77
C THR A 252 4.80 -25.47 -0.27
N ASP A 253 6.00 -25.81 0.20
CA ASP A 253 6.41 -25.87 1.60
C ASP A 253 5.58 -26.84 2.47
N LEU A 254 5.07 -27.91 1.88
CA LEU A 254 4.33 -28.96 2.60
C LEU A 254 5.28 -29.83 3.47
N PRO A 255 4.78 -30.42 4.57
CA PRO A 255 5.59 -31.31 5.43
C PRO A 255 6.25 -32.44 4.65
N MET A 256 7.48 -32.83 4.97
CA MET A 256 8.22 -33.79 4.14
C MET A 256 7.54 -35.17 4.04
N ALA A 257 6.86 -35.65 5.09
CA ALA A 257 6.15 -36.93 5.09
C ALA A 257 4.79 -36.84 4.35
N TRP A 258 4.57 -37.69 3.34
CA TRP A 258 3.36 -37.65 2.50
C TRP A 258 2.03 -37.71 3.28
N PRO A 259 1.83 -38.59 4.29
CA PRO A 259 0.57 -38.61 5.05
C PRO A 259 0.25 -37.28 5.73
N HIS A 260 1.28 -36.52 6.13
CA HIS A 260 1.11 -35.20 6.74
C HIS A 260 0.77 -34.14 5.69
N ARG A 261 1.19 -34.33 4.44
CA ARG A 261 0.81 -33.46 3.31
C ARG A 261 -0.65 -33.59 2.96
N TRP A 262 -1.17 -34.82 2.85
CA TRP A 262 -2.59 -35.06 2.58
C TRP A 262 -3.48 -34.42 3.67
N ARG A 263 -3.09 -34.58 4.95
CA ARG A 263 -3.75 -33.90 6.07
C ARG A 263 -3.67 -32.38 6.00
N ALA A 264 -2.48 -31.81 5.74
CA ALA A 264 -2.29 -30.36 5.61
C ALA A 264 -3.09 -29.75 4.46
N LEU A 265 -3.31 -30.53 3.39
CA LEU A 265 -4.13 -30.15 2.25
C LEU A 265 -5.63 -30.29 2.55
N GLY A 266 -6.03 -31.08 3.54
CA GLY A 266 -7.43 -31.42 3.81
C GLY A 266 -8.00 -32.40 2.79
N LEU A 267 -7.15 -33.25 2.20
CA LEU A 267 -7.52 -34.25 1.20
C LEU A 267 -7.45 -35.66 1.80
N PRO A 268 -8.37 -36.58 1.42
CA PRO A 268 -8.26 -37.98 1.81
C PRO A 268 -7.04 -38.61 1.15
N GLN A 269 -6.25 -39.36 1.92
CA GLN A 269 -5.11 -40.10 1.37
C GLN A 269 -5.63 -41.21 0.45
N PRO A 270 -5.04 -41.40 -0.75
CA PRO A 270 -5.39 -42.53 -1.61
C PRO A 270 -5.03 -43.84 -0.89
N ALA A 271 -5.90 -44.84 -1.04
CA ALA A 271 -5.70 -46.19 -0.52
C ALA A 271 -4.50 -46.88 -1.16
#